data_AF-A0A2V5JXD3-F1
#
_entry.id   AF-A0A2V5JXD3-F1
#
_cell.length_a   1.000
_cell.length_b   1.000
_cell.length_c   1.000
_cell.angle_alpha   90.00
_cell.angle_beta   90.00
_cell.angle_gamma   90.00
#
_symmetry.space_group_name_H-M   'P 1'
#
loop_
_entity.id
_entity.type
_entity.pdbx_description
1 polymer ?
#
loop_
_entity_poly.entity_id
_entity_poly.type
_entity_poly.pdbx_seq_one_letter_code
_entity_poly.pdbx_strand_id
1 'polypeptide(L)'
;MSWSREEALTDPAVREPMMFTSEFRFRLRDIPTEIILRLYRPLHSGRIVVRRSHDLSIPQVAAPAPAAHVDDGDSEGDALHAVVDEMVSLYNAARAQGLTPDTSWLKPNEHFPDL
;
A
#
# COMPACT_ATOMS: atom_id res chain seq x y z
N MET A 1 -26.56 -25.60 11.65
CA MET A 1 -25.15 -25.32 11.95
C MET A 1 -24.83 -23.95 11.35
N SER A 2 -24.20 -23.06 12.11
CA SER A 2 -23.69 -21.78 11.59
C SER A 2 -22.21 -21.97 11.31
N TRP A 3 -21.77 -21.61 10.11
CA TRP A 3 -20.36 -21.61 9.74
C TRP A 3 -19.71 -20.32 10.26
N SER A 4 -18.43 -20.38 10.64
CA SER A 4 -17.59 -19.19 10.80
C SER A 4 -17.15 -18.64 9.44
N ARG A 5 -16.75 -17.36 9.42
CA ARG A 5 -16.27 -16.70 8.18
C ARG A 5 -15.02 -17.39 7.66
N GLU A 6 -14.19 -17.84 8.59
CA GLU A 6 -12.91 -18.48 8.34
C GLU A 6 -13.13 -19.88 7.76
N GLU A 7 -14.05 -20.68 8.32
CA GLU A 7 -14.41 -22.01 7.78
C GLU A 7 -14.94 -21.94 6.34
N ALA A 8 -15.72 -20.91 6.01
CA ALA A 8 -16.27 -20.72 4.66
C ALA A 8 -15.18 -20.51 3.58
N LEU A 9 -13.95 -20.17 3.98
CA LEU A 9 -12.84 -19.83 3.10
C LEU A 9 -11.75 -20.91 3.07
N THR A 10 -12.04 -22.10 3.60
CA THR A 10 -11.09 -23.23 3.66
C THR A 10 -11.16 -24.20 2.47
N ASP A 11 -12.12 -24.03 1.55
CA ASP A 11 -12.26 -24.89 0.38
C ASP A 11 -10.99 -24.82 -0.51
N PRO A 12 -10.43 -25.96 -0.98
CA PRO A 12 -9.23 -25.98 -1.82
C PRO A 12 -9.32 -25.21 -3.16
N ALA A 13 -10.53 -24.94 -3.64
CA ALA A 13 -10.77 -24.11 -4.82
C ALA A 13 -10.61 -22.61 -4.51
N VAL A 14 -10.74 -22.19 -3.25
CA VAL A 14 -10.52 -20.81 -2.82
C VAL A 14 -9.03 -20.54 -2.76
N ARG A 15 -8.59 -19.50 -3.47
CA ARG A 15 -7.18 -19.07 -3.52
C ARG A 15 -7.01 -17.75 -2.81
N GLU A 16 -5.94 -17.65 -2.03
CA GLU A 16 -5.47 -16.43 -1.38
C GLU A 16 -6.56 -15.63 -0.64
N PRO A 17 -7.39 -16.27 0.22
CA PRO A 17 -8.43 -15.55 0.93
C PRO A 17 -7.79 -14.53 1.88
N MET A 18 -8.29 -13.30 1.83
CA MET A 18 -7.78 -12.15 2.58
C MET A 18 -8.92 -11.48 3.34
N MET A 19 -8.62 -11.05 4.57
CA MET A 19 -9.50 -10.24 5.39
C MET A 19 -9.02 -8.79 5.36
N PHE A 20 -9.90 -7.86 4.99
CA PHE A 20 -9.63 -6.42 5.14
C PHE A 20 -9.52 -6.06 6.63
N THR A 21 -8.46 -5.34 7.00
CA THR A 21 -8.23 -4.92 8.39
C THR A 21 -8.48 -3.44 8.58
N SER A 22 -7.86 -2.59 7.76
CA SER A 22 -7.88 -1.14 7.92
C SER A 22 -7.69 -0.40 6.59
N GLU A 23 -8.22 0.82 6.52
CA GLU A 23 -8.05 1.75 5.40
C GLU A 23 -7.56 3.09 5.91
N PHE A 24 -6.59 3.66 5.21
CA PHE A 24 -6.02 4.97 5.49
C PHE A 24 -6.10 5.83 4.23
N ARG A 25 -6.42 7.10 4.42
CA ARG A 25 -6.54 8.07 3.34
C ARG A 25 -5.72 9.29 3.69
N PHE A 26 -4.89 9.74 2.76
CA PHE A 26 -4.08 10.93 2.93
C PHE A 26 -3.78 11.59 1.59
N ARG A 27 -3.19 12.77 1.63
CA ARG A 27 -2.66 13.49 0.47
C ARG A 27 -1.21 13.80 0.73
N LEU A 28 -0.38 13.72 -0.31
CA LEU A 28 0.92 14.37 -0.25
C LEU A 28 0.71 15.87 -0.34
N ARG A 29 1.55 16.63 0.37
CA ARG A 29 1.46 18.09 0.38
C ARG A 29 1.51 18.61 -1.08
N ASP A 30 0.76 19.67 -1.37
CA ASP A 30 0.73 20.34 -2.68
C ASP A 30 0.26 19.44 -3.87
N ILE A 31 -0.19 18.20 -3.62
CA ILE A 31 -0.84 17.33 -4.60
C ILE A 31 -2.29 17.06 -4.15
N PRO A 32 -3.32 17.47 -4.91
CA PRO A 32 -4.72 17.37 -4.47
C PRO A 32 -5.28 15.94 -4.49
N THR A 33 -4.66 15.03 -5.23
CA THR A 33 -5.09 13.63 -5.37
C THR A 33 -4.98 12.87 -4.05
N GLU A 34 -6.08 12.23 -3.65
CA GLU A 34 -6.14 11.39 -2.46
C GLU A 34 -5.50 10.02 -2.73
N ILE A 35 -4.67 9.57 -1.79
CA ILE A 35 -4.05 8.25 -1.78
C ILE A 35 -4.75 7.44 -0.70
N ILE A 36 -5.29 6.29 -1.11
CA ILE A 36 -5.87 5.27 -0.24
C ILE A 36 -4.88 4.12 -0.08
N LEU A 37 -4.64 3.70 1.16
CA LEU A 37 -3.95 2.46 1.53
C LEU A 37 -4.93 1.54 2.24
N ARG A 38 -4.96 0.27 1.84
CA ARG A 38 -5.75 -0.79 2.49
C ARG A 38 -4.85 -1.91 2.94
N LEU A 39 -5.05 -2.33 4.19
CA LEU A 39 -4.32 -3.44 4.77
C LEU A 39 -5.22 -4.68 4.79
N TYR A 40 -4.62 -5.82 4.49
CA TYR A 40 -5.28 -7.11 4.47
C TYR A 40 -4.44 -8.13 5.23
N ARG A 41 -5.11 -9.04 5.93
CA ARG A 41 -4.49 -10.23 6.53
C ARG A 41 -4.95 -11.46 5.75
N PRO A 42 -4.06 -12.17 5.03
CA PRO A 42 -4.39 -13.46 4.45
C PRO A 42 -4.74 -14.46 5.55
N LEU A 43 -5.71 -15.34 5.32
CA LEU A 43 -6.16 -16.28 6.36
C LEU A 43 -5.10 -17.35 6.70
N HIS A 44 -4.21 -17.65 5.75
CA HIS A 44 -3.20 -18.71 5.87
C HIS A 44 -1.78 -18.18 6.04
N SER A 45 -1.61 -16.87 6.26
CA SER A 45 -0.31 -16.21 6.42
C SER A 45 -0.37 -15.19 7.54
N GLY A 46 0.72 -15.07 8.32
CA GLY A 46 0.86 -14.01 9.32
C GLY A 46 1.11 -12.62 8.71
N ARG A 47 1.48 -12.57 7.43
CA ARG A 47 1.95 -11.35 6.75
C ARG A 47 0.82 -10.38 6.46
N ILE A 48 1.07 -9.08 6.62
CA ILE A 48 0.14 -8.03 6.20
C ILE A 48 0.37 -7.72 4.71
N VAL A 49 -0.71 -7.71 3.93
CA VAL A 49 -0.69 -7.28 2.54
C VAL A 49 -1.20 -5.84 2.48
N VAL A 50 -0.37 -4.92 1.99
CA VAL A 50 -0.75 -3.52 1.76
C VAL A 50 -1.09 -3.31 0.29
N ARG A 51 -2.24 -2.72 0.01
CA ARG A 51 -2.61 -2.25 -1.33
C ARG A 51 -2.73 -0.74 -1.34
N ARG A 52 -2.19 -0.10 -2.39
CA ARG A 52 -2.25 1.35 -2.57
C ARG A 52 -2.99 1.71 -3.84
N SER A 53 -3.81 2.76 -3.78
CA SER A 53 -4.56 3.29 -4.93
C SER A 53 -3.67 3.94 -5.98
N HIS A 54 -2.53 4.50 -5.57
CA HIS A 54 -1.59 5.17 -6.45
C HIS A 54 -0.16 4.82 -6.08
N ASP A 55 0.67 4.57 -7.09
CA ASP A 55 2.12 4.50 -6.98
C ASP A 55 2.71 5.90 -7.19
N LEU A 56 3.71 6.27 -6.37
CA LEU A 56 4.47 7.51 -6.59
C LEU A 56 5.61 7.24 -7.57
N SER A 57 5.59 7.92 -8.72
CA SER A 57 6.58 7.75 -9.79
C SER A 57 7.00 9.12 -10.31
N ILE A 58 8.24 9.50 -10.01
CA ILE A 58 8.81 10.81 -10.40
C ILE A 58 9.97 10.52 -11.36
N PRO A 59 9.81 10.70 -12.68
CA PRO A 59 10.79 10.25 -13.68
C PRO A 59 12.22 10.78 -13.47
N GLN A 60 12.34 11.98 -12.90
CA GLN A 60 13.61 12.69 -12.68
C GLN A 60 14.34 12.23 -11.41
N VAL A 61 13.68 11.47 -10.53
CA VAL A 61 14.27 10.96 -9.30
C VAL A 61 14.41 9.46 -9.45
N ALA A 62 15.64 8.95 -9.33
CA ALA A 62 15.85 7.51 -9.22
C ALA A 62 15.00 7.00 -8.05
N ALA A 63 14.15 6.00 -8.31
CA ALA A 63 13.40 5.37 -7.24
C ALA A 63 14.41 4.95 -6.15
N PRO A 64 14.10 5.16 -4.85
CA PRO A 64 14.90 4.61 -3.78
C PRO A 64 15.11 3.13 -4.07
N ALA A 65 16.30 2.60 -3.76
CA ALA A 65 16.48 1.16 -3.78
C ALA A 65 15.34 0.56 -2.93
N PRO A 66 14.60 -0.45 -3.44
CA PRO A 66 13.53 -1.06 -2.66
C PRO A 66 14.14 -1.40 -1.30
N ALA A 67 13.52 -0.90 -0.22
CA ALA A 67 13.97 -1.19 1.12
C ALA A 67 14.15 -2.70 1.18
N ALA A 68 15.39 -3.16 1.45
CA ALA A 68 15.72 -4.57 1.49
C ALA A 68 14.65 -5.23 2.36
N HIS A 69 13.84 -6.10 1.74
CA HIS A 69 12.61 -6.65 2.31
C HIS A 69 12.70 -6.67 3.83
N VAL A 70 12.10 -5.66 4.47
CA VAL A 70 12.00 -5.64 5.93
C VAL A 70 11.09 -6.83 6.19
N ASP A 71 11.70 -7.90 6.67
CA ASP A 71 11.01 -9.15 6.98
C ASP A 71 9.76 -8.76 7.75
N ASP A 72 8.62 -9.19 7.19
CA ASP A 72 7.30 -8.61 7.38
C ASP A 72 7.08 -8.20 8.84
N GLY A 73 6.93 -6.91 9.08
CA GLY A 73 6.40 -6.48 10.37
C GLY A 73 5.07 -7.19 10.59
N ASP A 74 5.00 -8.05 11.61
CA ASP A 74 3.78 -8.78 11.99
C ASP A 74 2.63 -7.83 12.38
N SER A 75 2.92 -6.52 12.44
CA SER A 75 2.01 -5.45 12.80
C SER A 75 1.55 -4.61 11.60
N GLU A 76 0.30 -4.17 11.65
CA GLU A 76 -0.26 -3.22 10.68
C GLU A 76 0.50 -1.89 10.65
N GLY A 77 1.08 -1.49 11.79
CA GLY A 77 1.83 -0.23 11.93
C GLY A 77 3.12 -0.23 11.13
N ASP A 78 3.89 -1.32 11.20
CA ASP A 78 5.16 -1.44 10.47
C ASP A 78 4.93 -1.51 8.96
N ALA A 79 3.92 -2.27 8.54
CA ALA A 79 3.52 -2.37 7.13
C ALA A 79 3.07 -1.02 6.56
N LEU A 80 2.27 -0.27 7.34
CA LEU A 80 1.84 1.08 6.96
C LEU A 80 3.03 2.05 6.92
N HIS A 81 3.90 2.01 7.93
CA HIS A 81 5.06 2.90 8.04
C HIS A 81 6.00 2.70 6.85
N ALA A 82 6.32 1.46 6.48
CA ALA A 82 7.22 1.18 5.36
C ALA A 82 6.73 1.77 4.03
N VAL A 83 5.43 1.61 3.72
CA VAL A 83 4.86 2.14 2.47
C VAL A 83 4.78 3.67 2.49
N VAL A 84 4.39 4.27 3.62
CA VAL A 84 4.32 5.73 3.75
C VAL A 84 5.72 6.35 3.69
N ASP A 85 6.71 5.75 4.34
CA ASP A 85 8.08 6.22 4.36
C ASP A 85 8.72 6.21 2.96
N GLU A 86 8.49 5.14 2.18
CA GLU A 86 8.90 5.07 0.77
C GLU A 86 8.34 6.25 -0.03
N MET A 87 7.02 6.48 0.04
CA MET A 87 6.36 7.55 -0.70
C MET A 87 6.86 8.94 -0.26
N VAL A 88 6.98 9.16 1.04
CA VAL A 88 7.42 10.45 1.58
C VAL A 88 8.88 10.73 1.24
N SER A 89 9.74 9.71 1.29
CA SER A 89 11.16 9.82 0.95
C SER A 89 11.36 10.23 -0.52
N LEU A 90 10.68 9.55 -1.45
CA LEU A 90 10.74 9.90 -2.89
C LEU A 90 10.16 11.30 -3.16
N TYR A 91 9.02 11.63 -2.55
CA TYR A 91 8.39 12.94 -2.65
C TYR A 91 9.32 14.07 -2.17
N ASN A 92 9.94 13.91 -1.00
CA ASN A 92 10.84 14.91 -0.44
C ASN A 92 12.14 15.01 -1.24
N ALA A 93 12.66 13.91 -1.78
CA ALA A 93 13.83 13.92 -2.65
C ALA A 93 13.58 14.74 -3.93
N ALA A 94 12.41 14.59 -4.56
CA ALA A 94 12.03 15.41 -5.72
C ALA A 94 11.95 16.90 -5.39
N ARG A 95 11.33 17.25 -4.26
CA ARG A 95 11.24 18.64 -3.82
C ARG A 95 12.59 19.25 -3.48
N ALA A 96 13.50 18.46 -2.90
CA ALA A 96 14.87 18.91 -2.63
C ALA A 96 15.64 19.23 -3.92
N GLN A 97 15.27 18.63 -5.05
CA GLN A 97 15.80 18.96 -6.38
C GLN A 97 15.11 20.17 -7.04
N GLY A 98 14.16 20.82 -6.35
CA GLY A 98 13.40 21.96 -6.87
C GLY A 98 12.25 21.58 -7.81
N LEU A 99 11.89 20.29 -7.88
CA LEU A 99 10.74 19.84 -8.67
C LEU A 99 9.43 20.26 -7.98
N THR A 100 8.48 20.73 -8.78
CA THR A 100 7.16 21.13 -8.27
C THR A 100 6.24 19.91 -8.22
N PRO A 101 5.63 19.61 -7.06
CA PRO A 101 4.65 18.53 -6.95
C PRO A 101 3.53 18.67 -7.97
N ASP A 102 3.23 17.57 -8.66
CA ASP A 102 2.19 17.53 -9.68
C ASP A 102 1.41 16.21 -9.62
N THR A 103 0.15 16.25 -10.04
CA THR A 103 -0.72 15.07 -10.07
C THR A 103 -0.18 13.94 -10.95
N SER A 104 0.61 14.25 -11.99
CA SER A 104 1.27 13.26 -12.85
C SER A 104 2.30 12.38 -12.12
N TRP A 105 2.73 12.76 -10.92
CA TRP A 105 3.60 11.93 -10.08
C TRP A 105 2.86 10.72 -9.49
N LEU A 106 1.54 10.78 -9.40
CA LEU A 106 0.73 9.69 -8.87
C LEU A 106 0.12 8.89 -10.02
N LYS A 107 0.58 7.65 -10.17
CA LYS A 107 0.05 6.71 -11.16
C LYS A 107 -1.01 5.83 -10.50
N PRO A 108 -2.25 5.80 -11.01
CA PRO A 108 -3.25 4.87 -10.51
C PRO A 108 -2.75 3.44 -10.57
N ASN A 109 -3.01 2.69 -9.50
CA ASN A 109 -2.69 1.27 -9.43
C ASN A 109 -3.90 0.46 -9.95
N GLU A 110 -3.75 -0.18 -11.10
CA GLU A 110 -4.80 -0.97 -11.75
C GLU A 110 -5.27 -2.17 -10.91
N HIS A 111 -4.47 -2.59 -9.93
CA HIS A 111 -4.78 -3.68 -9.02
C HIS A 111 -5.41 -3.21 -7.71
N PHE A 112 -5.70 -1.91 -7.56
CA PHE A 112 -6.48 -1.39 -6.46
C PHE A 112 -7.98 -1.52 -6.77
N PRO A 113 -8.70 -2.44 -6.12
CA PRO A 113 -10.11 -2.66 -6.45
C PRO A 113 -10.96 -1.47 -6.05
N ASP A 114 -11.81 -0.99 -6.97
CA ASP A 114 -12.96 -0.16 -6.64
C ASP A 114 -13.89 -0.99 -5.76
N LEU A 115 -14.02 -0.63 -4.48
CA LEU A 115 -15.05 -1.21 -3.60
C LEU A 115 -16.35 -0.44 -3.80
#